data_AF-A0A7C1P0C7-F1
#
_entry.id   AF-A0A7C1P0C7-F1
#
_cell.length_a   1.000
_cell.length_b   1.000
_cell.length_c   1.000
_cell.angle_alpha   90.00
_cell.angle_beta   90.00
_cell.angle_gamma   90.00
#
_symmetry.space_group_name_H-M   'P 1'
#
loop_
_entity.id
_entity.type
_entity.pdbx_description
1 polymer ?
#
loop_
_entity_poly.entity_id
_entity_poly.type
_entity_poly.pdbx_seq_one_letter_code
_entity_poly.pdbx_strand_id
1 'polypeptide(L)'
;MGLLEDATQGLSEGGVIPGQTAFTLYDTYGFPLDLTQDEARRRGFTVDTAAFDAAMEEQKTRGKANWKGSGQTASTGEWLALTEETTGMKMDEICVFTRQAASKVGATTMDRPEWVAINPVAIEAYCALTNNANRAVLKDGKMRTNAGGDVMDISAVNPREGNEYGQIVRWYPENEDHADGKFKWDLFVMAGNPDVHKDGLYAGSSNINSGNMFNSPDGMMFDSTGLLWIQTDGEDSNEGEFAGQGNNQMLAGDPATGRIERFLTGPKRTALAPDELILGARWRPLRAPGPDGEGALPRSTIVAVKRDDNALVG
;
A
#
# COMPACT_ATOMS: atom_id res chain seq x y z
N MET A 1 2.22 25.07 20.23
CA MET A 1 2.39 26.24 19.35
C MET A 1 2.04 25.77 17.95
N GLY A 2 1.34 26.59 17.17
CA GLY A 2 0.76 26.15 15.90
C GLY A 2 1.82 25.95 14.82
N LEU A 3 1.66 24.97 13.94
CA LEU A 3 2.60 24.68 12.83
C LEU A 3 2.91 25.92 11.96
N LEU A 4 1.94 26.81 11.78
CA LEU A 4 2.14 28.05 11.02
C LEU A 4 2.85 29.15 11.83
N GLU A 5 2.78 29.10 13.15
CA GLU A 5 3.52 29.99 14.05
C GLU A 5 5.03 29.72 13.92
N ASP A 6 5.40 28.43 13.85
CA ASP A 6 6.78 28.00 13.64
C ASP A 6 7.22 28.33 12.19
N ALA A 7 6.35 28.09 11.20
CA ALA A 7 6.63 28.40 9.79
C ALA A 7 6.83 29.90 9.48
N THR A 8 6.32 30.78 10.33
CA THR A 8 6.44 32.24 10.19
C THR A 8 7.46 32.85 11.16
N GLN A 9 8.11 32.01 11.97
CA GLN A 9 9.08 32.47 12.95
C GLN A 9 10.29 33.12 12.27
N GLY A 10 10.53 34.40 12.59
CA GLY A 10 11.64 35.17 12.02
C GLY A 10 11.31 35.89 10.71
N LEU A 11 10.08 35.77 10.18
CA LEU A 11 9.62 36.61 9.07
C LEU A 11 9.21 38.00 9.58
N SER A 12 9.57 39.03 8.83
CA SER A 12 9.06 40.40 9.04
C SER A 12 7.60 40.51 8.59
N GLU A 13 6.88 41.52 9.09
CA GLU A 13 5.53 41.86 8.63
C GLU A 13 5.50 42.01 7.10
N GLY A 14 4.52 41.37 6.43
CA GLY A 14 4.48 41.30 4.97
C GLY A 14 5.39 40.22 4.34
N GLY A 15 6.01 39.36 5.15
CA GLY A 15 6.96 38.35 4.70
C GLY A 15 6.36 37.22 3.86
N VAL A 16 7.23 36.46 3.20
CA VAL A 16 6.87 35.33 2.34
C VAL A 16 7.28 34.02 3.04
N ILE A 17 6.31 33.13 3.26
CA ILE A 17 6.57 31.75 3.71
C ILE A 17 7.28 31.03 2.56
N PRO A 18 8.48 30.47 2.78
CA PRO A 18 9.22 29.75 1.75
C PRO A 18 8.39 28.59 1.17
N GLY A 19 8.49 28.38 -0.14
CA GLY A 19 7.76 27.30 -0.81
C GLY A 19 8.11 25.93 -0.26
N GLN A 20 9.36 25.72 0.17
CA GLN A 20 9.78 24.49 0.86
C GLN A 20 9.07 24.30 2.20
N THR A 21 8.83 25.37 2.96
CA THR A 21 8.10 25.31 4.23
C THR A 21 6.62 25.02 4.00
N ALA A 22 6.00 25.66 2.99
CA ALA A 22 4.63 25.34 2.59
C ALA A 22 4.51 23.91 2.04
N PHE A 23 5.53 23.44 1.32
CA PHE A 23 5.64 22.07 0.85
C PHE A 23 5.70 21.12 2.04
N THR A 24 6.52 21.39 3.06
CA THR A 24 6.50 20.61 4.31
C THR A 24 5.13 20.66 5.00
N LEU A 25 4.43 21.78 5.05
CA LEU A 25 3.07 21.82 5.63
C LEU A 25 2.10 20.91 4.88
N TYR A 26 2.11 20.96 3.56
CA TYR A 26 1.30 20.12 2.68
C TYR A 26 1.69 18.64 2.76
N ASP A 27 2.97 18.37 2.54
CA ASP A 27 3.54 17.04 2.46
C ASP A 27 3.58 16.41 3.86
N THR A 28 4.33 16.97 4.79
CA THR A 28 4.58 16.38 6.12
C THR A 28 3.34 16.36 7.02
N TYR A 29 2.58 17.45 7.03
CA TYR A 29 1.51 17.63 8.01
C TYR A 29 0.11 17.51 7.41
N GLY A 30 0.01 17.16 6.12
CA GLY A 30 -1.27 17.04 5.41
C GLY A 30 -2.06 18.34 5.37
N PHE A 31 -1.41 19.49 5.59
CA PHE A 31 -2.07 20.79 5.69
C PHE A 31 -2.18 21.40 4.28
N PRO A 32 -3.39 21.46 3.69
CA PRO A 32 -3.58 21.90 2.32
C PRO A 32 -2.94 23.27 2.00
N LEU A 33 -2.43 23.45 0.78
CA LEU A 33 -1.78 24.69 0.38
C LEU A 33 -2.75 25.89 0.46
N ASP A 34 -4.02 25.70 0.10
CA ASP A 34 -5.07 26.71 0.20
C ASP A 34 -5.30 27.16 1.65
N LEU A 35 -5.38 26.22 2.59
CA LEU A 35 -5.47 26.53 4.02
C LEU A 35 -4.22 27.22 4.55
N THR A 36 -3.03 26.84 4.06
CA THR A 36 -1.76 27.53 4.35
C THR A 36 -1.80 28.97 3.86
N GLN A 37 -2.26 29.19 2.63
CA GLN A 37 -2.36 30.51 2.02
C GLN A 37 -3.39 31.40 2.71
N ASP A 38 -4.54 30.85 3.12
CA ASP A 38 -5.59 31.60 3.79
C ASP A 38 -5.16 32.06 5.19
N GLU A 39 -4.53 31.18 5.97
CA GLU A 39 -4.03 31.55 7.29
C GLU A 39 -2.80 32.48 7.20
N ALA A 40 -1.93 32.29 6.20
CA ALA A 40 -0.84 33.24 5.92
C ALA A 40 -1.39 34.63 5.61
N ARG A 41 -2.41 34.72 4.73
CA ARG A 41 -3.07 35.98 4.37
C ARG A 41 -3.72 36.64 5.58
N ARG A 42 -4.38 35.87 6.45
CA ARG A 42 -4.99 36.36 7.70
C ARG A 42 -3.98 37.03 8.62
N ARG A 43 -2.71 36.59 8.56
CA ARG A 43 -1.59 37.10 9.38
C ARG A 43 -0.72 38.13 8.66
N GLY A 44 -1.07 38.53 7.43
CA GLY A 44 -0.30 39.50 6.66
C GLY A 44 0.94 38.93 5.97
N PHE A 45 1.00 37.60 5.75
CA PHE A 45 2.06 36.93 4.99
C PHE A 45 1.53 36.42 3.64
N THR A 46 2.44 36.09 2.73
CA THR A 46 2.15 35.34 1.49
C THR A 46 2.94 34.05 1.45
N VAL A 47 2.63 33.15 0.50
CA VAL A 47 3.36 31.89 0.29
C VAL A 47 4.07 31.96 -1.06
N ASP A 48 5.32 31.50 -1.14
CA ASP A 48 6.02 31.31 -2.41
C ASP A 48 5.50 30.03 -3.11
N THR A 49 4.45 30.20 -3.90
CA THR A 49 3.81 29.11 -4.64
C THR A 49 4.70 28.56 -5.74
N ALA A 50 5.56 29.38 -6.34
CA ALA A 50 6.44 28.92 -7.42
C ALA A 50 7.49 27.94 -6.90
N ALA A 51 8.07 28.21 -5.73
CA ALA A 51 8.98 27.28 -5.07
C ALA A 51 8.26 26.03 -4.52
N PHE A 52 7.00 26.16 -4.08
CA PHE A 52 6.16 25.00 -3.72
C PHE A 52 5.94 24.09 -4.94
N ASP A 53 5.53 24.65 -6.07
CA ASP A 53 5.28 23.90 -7.30
C ASP A 53 6.56 23.23 -7.81
N ALA A 54 7.71 23.89 -7.70
CA ALA A 54 9.01 23.32 -8.02
C ALA A 54 9.35 22.11 -7.12
N ALA A 55 9.07 22.20 -5.81
CA ALA A 55 9.28 21.08 -4.88
C ALA A 55 8.34 19.89 -5.20
N MET A 56 7.08 20.17 -5.55
CA MET A 56 6.14 19.15 -6.04
C MET A 56 6.64 18.47 -7.33
N GLU A 57 7.16 19.22 -8.29
CA GLU A 57 7.69 18.66 -9.54
C GLU A 57 8.98 17.87 -9.33
N GLU A 58 9.86 18.31 -8.43
CA GLU A 58 11.06 17.55 -8.05
C GLU A 58 10.68 16.21 -7.39
N GLN A 59 9.67 16.21 -6.51
CA GLN A 59 9.13 15.02 -5.89
C GLN A 59 8.51 14.05 -6.92
N LYS A 60 7.71 14.57 -7.85
CA LYS A 60 7.18 13.76 -8.98
C LYS A 60 8.30 13.18 -9.85
N THR A 61 9.33 13.98 -10.14
CA THR A 61 10.47 13.55 -10.96
C THR A 61 11.27 12.44 -10.26
N ARG A 62 11.45 12.54 -8.95
CA ARG A 62 12.00 11.46 -8.12
C ARG A 62 11.16 10.19 -8.19
N GLY A 63 9.83 10.30 -8.09
CA GLY A 63 8.90 9.17 -8.24
C GLY A 63 8.98 8.48 -9.62
N LYS A 64 9.27 9.25 -10.69
CA LYS A 64 9.42 8.73 -12.06
C LYS A 64 10.78 8.06 -12.33
N ALA A 65 11.75 8.15 -11.42
CA ALA A 65 13.12 7.68 -11.68
C ALA A 65 13.33 6.18 -11.40
N ASN A 66 13.18 5.37 -12.45
CA ASN A 66 13.91 4.11 -12.72
C ASN A 66 13.75 2.92 -11.74
N TRP A 67 12.54 2.38 -11.63
CA TRP A 67 12.37 0.96 -11.31
C TRP A 67 11.76 0.19 -12.48
N LYS A 68 12.46 -0.83 -12.99
CA LYS A 68 12.03 -1.70 -14.11
C LYS A 68 11.18 -2.90 -13.65
N GLY A 69 10.47 -2.77 -12.54
CA GLY A 69 9.66 -3.84 -11.96
C GLY A 69 10.48 -4.94 -11.29
N SER A 70 9.81 -5.94 -10.73
CA SER A 70 10.42 -7.08 -10.01
C SER A 70 11.14 -8.09 -10.91
N GLY A 71 11.58 -7.67 -12.11
CA GLY A 71 12.12 -8.52 -13.17
C GLY A 71 11.11 -8.99 -14.22
N GLN A 72 9.85 -8.55 -14.16
CA GLN A 72 8.82 -8.84 -15.17
C GLN A 72 8.60 -7.65 -16.12
N THR A 73 8.34 -7.93 -17.41
CA THR A 73 7.87 -6.91 -18.36
C THR A 73 6.45 -6.50 -18.02
N ALA A 74 6.18 -5.19 -18.04
CA ALA A 74 4.83 -4.66 -17.81
C ALA A 74 3.81 -5.32 -18.76
N SER A 75 2.72 -5.81 -18.18
CA SER A 75 1.58 -6.40 -18.88
C SER A 75 0.47 -5.35 -19.03
N THR A 76 -0.59 -5.66 -19.77
CA THR A 76 -1.75 -4.76 -19.95
C THR A 76 -2.97 -5.31 -19.23
N GLY A 77 -3.89 -4.41 -18.88
CA GLY A 77 -5.21 -4.74 -18.36
C GLY A 77 -6.25 -3.70 -18.80
N GLU A 78 -7.51 -3.99 -18.51
CA GLU A 78 -8.64 -3.12 -18.84
C GLU A 78 -9.71 -3.13 -17.75
N TRP A 79 -10.47 -2.04 -17.66
CA TRP A 79 -11.64 -1.90 -16.82
C TRP A 79 -12.88 -2.33 -17.60
N LEU A 80 -13.50 -3.43 -17.17
CA LEU A 80 -14.73 -3.94 -17.76
C LEU A 80 -15.94 -3.29 -17.08
N ALA A 81 -16.72 -2.54 -17.86
CA ALA A 81 -17.90 -1.85 -17.33
C ALA A 81 -18.97 -2.85 -16.88
N LEU A 82 -19.53 -2.64 -15.69
CA LEU A 82 -20.70 -3.37 -15.19
C LEU A 82 -21.96 -2.55 -15.45
N THR A 83 -22.62 -2.82 -16.57
CA THR A 83 -23.83 -2.14 -17.02
C THR A 83 -24.91 -3.15 -17.36
N GLU A 84 -26.16 -2.71 -17.52
CA GLU A 84 -27.22 -3.62 -17.93
C GLU A 84 -26.95 -4.27 -19.30
N GLU A 85 -26.30 -3.53 -20.21
CA GLU A 85 -25.92 -4.05 -21.54
C GLU A 85 -24.82 -5.10 -21.44
N THR A 86 -23.75 -4.83 -20.68
CA THR A 86 -22.59 -5.73 -20.60
C THR A 86 -22.85 -6.97 -19.76
N THR A 87 -23.74 -6.88 -18.77
CA THR A 87 -24.03 -7.96 -17.83
C THR A 87 -25.35 -8.68 -18.13
N GLY A 88 -26.30 -8.03 -18.82
CA GLY A 88 -27.68 -8.50 -18.95
C GLY A 88 -28.45 -8.54 -17.62
N MET A 89 -27.95 -7.86 -16.57
CA MET A 89 -28.58 -7.74 -15.26
C MET A 89 -29.13 -6.33 -15.08
N LYS A 90 -30.16 -6.13 -14.25
CA LYS A 90 -30.61 -4.77 -13.94
C LYS A 90 -29.63 -4.05 -13.01
N MET A 91 -29.60 -2.72 -13.03
CA MET A 91 -28.64 -1.93 -12.25
C MET A 91 -28.72 -2.20 -10.74
N ASP A 92 -29.93 -2.37 -10.18
CA ASP A 92 -30.13 -2.74 -8.78
C ASP A 92 -29.58 -4.14 -8.46
N GLU A 93 -29.75 -5.09 -9.37
CA GLU A 93 -29.15 -6.43 -9.27
C GLU A 93 -27.62 -6.38 -9.39
N ILE A 94 -27.05 -5.54 -10.25
CA ILE A 94 -25.60 -5.35 -10.39
C ILE A 94 -25.01 -4.85 -9.07
N CYS A 95 -25.66 -3.88 -8.41
CA CYS A 95 -25.20 -3.33 -7.13
C CYS A 95 -25.23 -4.37 -5.99
N VAL A 96 -26.21 -5.28 -5.98
CA VAL A 96 -26.35 -6.30 -4.93
C VAL A 96 -25.51 -7.54 -5.23
N PHE A 97 -25.43 -7.94 -6.50
CA PHE A 97 -24.78 -9.17 -6.98
C PHE A 97 -23.54 -8.86 -7.82
N THR A 98 -22.77 -7.84 -7.43
CA THR A 98 -21.61 -7.34 -8.18
C THR A 98 -20.62 -8.43 -8.54
N ARG A 99 -20.43 -9.43 -7.66
CA ARG A 99 -19.58 -10.59 -7.95
C ARG A 99 -20.06 -11.40 -9.16
N GLN A 100 -21.36 -11.66 -9.27
CA GLN A 100 -21.94 -12.39 -10.40
C GLN A 100 -21.92 -11.55 -11.68
N ALA A 101 -22.16 -10.24 -11.56
CA ALA A 101 -22.03 -9.30 -12.67
C ALA A 101 -20.59 -9.28 -13.22
N ALA A 102 -19.58 -9.27 -12.33
CA ALA A 102 -18.17 -9.33 -12.71
C ALA A 102 -17.80 -10.66 -13.40
N SER A 103 -18.31 -11.80 -12.92
CA SER A 103 -18.10 -13.09 -13.59
C SER A 103 -18.71 -13.10 -15.00
N LYS A 104 -19.89 -12.48 -15.20
CA LYS A 104 -20.54 -12.41 -16.52
C LYS A 104 -19.75 -11.63 -17.57
N VAL A 105 -18.99 -10.61 -17.16
CA VAL A 105 -18.12 -9.85 -18.07
C VAL A 105 -16.73 -10.46 -18.20
N GLY A 106 -16.41 -11.53 -17.46
CA GLY A 106 -15.12 -12.23 -17.55
C GLY A 106 -14.00 -11.55 -16.75
N ALA A 107 -14.32 -10.95 -15.59
CA ALA A 107 -13.31 -10.38 -14.70
C ALA A 107 -12.26 -11.43 -14.27
N THR A 108 -11.01 -11.00 -14.09
CA THR A 108 -9.91 -11.88 -13.69
C THR A 108 -10.04 -12.30 -12.22
N THR A 109 -9.88 -13.59 -11.92
CA THR A 109 -9.88 -14.08 -10.52
C THR A 109 -8.57 -13.75 -9.83
N MET A 110 -8.61 -13.00 -8.72
CA MET A 110 -7.42 -12.47 -8.04
C MET A 110 -7.11 -13.18 -6.72
N ASP A 111 -5.84 -13.17 -6.31
CA ASP A 111 -5.38 -13.68 -5.02
C ASP A 111 -5.70 -12.72 -3.88
N ARG A 112 -6.95 -12.79 -3.39
CA ARG A 112 -7.45 -12.00 -2.24
C ARG A 112 -6.97 -10.53 -2.23
N PRO A 113 -7.51 -9.69 -3.14
CA PRO A 113 -7.32 -8.25 -3.06
C PRO A 113 -7.76 -7.72 -1.68
N GLU A 114 -6.88 -7.02 -0.99
CA GLU A 114 -7.15 -6.31 0.26
C GLU A 114 -7.11 -4.79 0.02
N TRP A 115 -6.12 -4.07 0.54
CA TRP A 115 -6.05 -2.61 0.37
C TRP A 115 -5.54 -2.19 -1.00
N VAL A 116 -6.06 -1.04 -1.45
CA VAL A 116 -5.57 -0.29 -2.60
C VAL A 116 -5.00 1.04 -2.13
N ALA A 117 -3.80 1.40 -2.59
CA ALA A 117 -3.13 2.66 -2.31
C ALA A 117 -2.79 3.39 -3.61
N ILE A 118 -3.05 4.71 -3.65
CA ILE A 118 -2.79 5.57 -4.82
C ILE A 118 -1.59 6.46 -4.50
N ASN A 119 -0.61 6.52 -5.40
CA ASN A 119 0.57 7.34 -5.18
C ASN A 119 0.21 8.84 -5.36
N PRO A 120 0.45 9.71 -4.36
CA PRO A 120 0.13 11.14 -4.47
C PRO A 120 1.08 11.91 -5.39
N VAL A 121 2.23 11.33 -5.74
CA VAL A 121 3.31 12.00 -6.48
C VAL A 121 3.62 11.32 -7.82
N ALA A 122 2.91 10.24 -8.15
CA ALA A 122 3.03 9.56 -9.44
C ALA A 122 1.68 8.96 -9.87
N ILE A 123 1.48 8.82 -11.18
CA ILE A 123 0.21 8.33 -11.75
C ILE A 123 0.25 6.80 -11.77
N GLU A 124 0.11 6.23 -10.58
CA GLU A 124 0.16 4.80 -10.32
C GLU A 124 -0.65 4.42 -9.07
N ALA A 125 -1.07 3.17 -9.03
CA ALA A 125 -1.86 2.61 -7.95
C ALA A 125 -1.42 1.17 -7.65
N TYR A 126 -1.63 0.75 -6.41
CA TYR A 126 -1.11 -0.49 -5.85
C TYR A 126 -2.23 -1.26 -5.17
N CYS A 127 -2.23 -2.59 -5.28
CA CYS A 127 -3.15 -3.45 -4.55
C CYS A 127 -2.41 -4.61 -3.90
N ALA A 128 -2.67 -4.83 -2.61
CA ALA A 128 -2.19 -5.99 -1.90
C ALA A 128 -3.02 -7.22 -2.32
N LEU A 129 -2.34 -8.27 -2.76
CA LEU A 129 -2.90 -9.58 -3.05
C LEU A 129 -2.38 -10.53 -1.98
N THR A 130 -3.10 -10.63 -0.85
CA THR A 130 -2.52 -11.07 0.42
C THR A 130 -2.07 -12.54 0.41
N ASN A 131 -2.85 -13.44 -0.16
CA ASN A 131 -2.49 -14.85 -0.40
C ASN A 131 -3.66 -15.56 -1.10
N ASN A 132 -3.44 -16.78 -1.57
CA ASN A 132 -4.50 -17.67 -2.02
C ASN A 132 -4.03 -19.14 -2.03
N ALA A 133 -4.19 -19.81 -0.89
CA ALA A 133 -3.91 -21.24 -0.76
C ALA A 133 -4.78 -22.14 -1.66
N ASN A 134 -5.74 -21.57 -2.39
CA ASN A 134 -6.63 -22.29 -3.31
C ASN A 134 -6.27 -22.07 -4.78
N ARG A 135 -5.30 -21.18 -5.09
CA ARG A 135 -4.86 -20.89 -6.45
C ARG A 135 -4.29 -22.15 -7.09
N ALA A 136 -4.85 -22.53 -8.23
CA ALA A 136 -4.51 -23.70 -9.03
C ALA A 136 -4.57 -25.04 -8.27
N VAL A 137 -5.25 -25.09 -7.12
CA VAL A 137 -5.38 -26.31 -6.31
C VAL A 137 -6.60 -27.12 -6.75
N LEU A 138 -6.43 -28.43 -6.88
CA LEU A 138 -7.53 -29.37 -7.11
C LEU A 138 -8.19 -29.78 -5.79
N LYS A 139 -9.53 -29.89 -5.81
CA LYS A 139 -10.33 -30.55 -4.79
C LYS A 139 -11.24 -31.57 -5.46
N ASP A 140 -11.14 -32.83 -5.05
CA ASP A 140 -11.90 -33.95 -5.63
C ASP A 140 -11.76 -34.06 -7.16
N GLY A 141 -10.54 -33.82 -7.67
CA GLY A 141 -10.21 -33.87 -9.10
C GLY A 141 -10.71 -32.67 -9.93
N LYS A 142 -11.25 -31.63 -9.29
CA LYS A 142 -11.70 -30.39 -9.95
C LYS A 142 -10.94 -29.19 -9.45
N MET A 143 -10.65 -28.24 -10.34
CA MET A 143 -10.01 -26.99 -9.95
C MET A 143 -10.91 -26.21 -8.99
N ARG A 144 -10.32 -25.66 -7.94
CA ARG A 144 -11.07 -24.84 -6.99
C ARG A 144 -11.52 -23.54 -7.65
N THR A 145 -12.69 -23.08 -7.19
CA THR A 145 -13.32 -21.86 -7.67
C THR A 145 -13.39 -20.81 -6.56
N ASN A 146 -13.52 -19.53 -6.96
CA ASN A 146 -13.87 -18.46 -6.05
C ASN A 146 -15.35 -18.63 -5.59
N ALA A 147 -15.83 -17.75 -4.71
CA ALA A 147 -17.21 -17.78 -4.24
C ALA A 147 -18.27 -17.56 -5.35
N GLY A 148 -17.88 -16.98 -6.49
CA GLY A 148 -18.71 -16.80 -7.68
C GLY A 148 -18.75 -18.01 -8.61
N GLY A 149 -17.91 -19.03 -8.40
CA GLY A 149 -17.82 -20.21 -9.25
C GLY A 149 -16.75 -20.12 -10.34
N ASP A 150 -16.01 -19.03 -10.42
CA ASP A 150 -14.94 -18.87 -11.40
C ASP A 150 -13.70 -19.63 -10.98
N VAL A 151 -13.04 -20.27 -11.96
CA VAL A 151 -11.82 -21.05 -11.71
C VAL A 151 -10.70 -20.13 -11.24
N MET A 152 -9.96 -20.57 -10.22
CA MET A 152 -8.79 -19.86 -9.71
C MET A 152 -7.51 -20.50 -10.28
N ASP A 153 -7.29 -20.43 -11.59
CA ASP A 153 -6.07 -20.98 -12.23
C ASP A 153 -4.87 -20.01 -12.15
N ILE A 154 -3.67 -20.48 -12.48
CA ILE A 154 -2.48 -19.63 -12.61
C ILE A 154 -2.72 -18.56 -13.69
N SER A 155 -2.26 -17.34 -13.41
CA SER A 155 -2.27 -16.24 -14.37
C SER A 155 -1.01 -15.39 -14.18
N ALA A 156 -0.75 -14.45 -15.10
CA ALA A 156 0.41 -13.58 -15.01
C ALA A 156 0.48 -12.81 -13.68
N VAL A 157 -0.67 -12.30 -13.20
CA VAL A 157 -0.76 -11.53 -11.95
C VAL A 157 -0.89 -12.41 -10.69
N ASN A 158 -1.27 -13.69 -10.87
CA ASN A 158 -1.36 -14.70 -9.80
C ASN A 158 -0.53 -15.94 -10.18
N PRO A 159 0.81 -15.86 -10.11
CA PRO A 159 1.69 -16.84 -10.77
C PRO A 159 2.00 -18.09 -9.93
N ARG A 160 1.58 -18.14 -8.66
CA ARG A 160 1.90 -19.23 -7.72
C ARG A 160 0.70 -20.14 -7.45
N GLU A 161 0.87 -21.43 -7.67
CA GLU A 161 -0.05 -22.45 -7.15
C GLU A 161 0.03 -22.43 -5.62
N GLY A 162 -1.08 -22.57 -4.91
CA GLY A 162 -1.09 -22.65 -3.44
C GLY A 162 -0.41 -21.46 -2.76
N ASN A 163 -0.62 -20.25 -3.25
CA ASN A 163 0.11 -19.05 -2.82
C ASN A 163 -0.09 -18.74 -1.32
N GLU A 164 0.95 -18.90 -0.50
CA GLU A 164 0.93 -18.64 0.94
C GLU A 164 1.51 -17.26 1.35
N TYR A 165 2.29 -16.61 0.47
CA TYR A 165 3.02 -15.39 0.83
C TYR A 165 2.38 -14.09 0.33
N GLY A 166 1.66 -14.13 -0.79
CA GLY A 166 1.11 -12.92 -1.41
C GLY A 166 2.08 -12.07 -2.22
N GLN A 167 1.53 -11.01 -2.82
CA GLN A 167 2.23 -10.09 -3.71
C GLN A 167 1.54 -8.72 -3.71
N ILE A 168 2.21 -7.69 -4.21
CA ILE A 168 1.61 -6.38 -4.45
C ILE A 168 1.64 -6.13 -5.95
N VAL A 169 0.46 -5.95 -6.55
CA VAL A 169 0.34 -5.53 -7.96
C VAL A 169 0.32 -4.02 -8.03
N ARG A 170 0.95 -3.47 -9.06
CA ARG A 170 0.96 -2.05 -9.39
C ARG A 170 0.42 -1.83 -10.79
N TRP A 171 -0.37 -0.78 -11.00
CA TRP A 171 -0.81 -0.38 -12.33
C TRP A 171 -0.73 1.12 -12.58
N TYR A 172 -0.67 1.46 -13.86
CA TYR A 172 -0.58 2.82 -14.39
C TYR A 172 -1.63 2.95 -15.48
N PRO A 173 -2.57 3.90 -15.36
CA PRO A 173 -3.54 4.13 -16.42
C PRO A 173 -2.85 4.48 -17.74
N GLU A 174 -3.42 4.04 -18.86
CA GLU A 174 -3.02 4.57 -20.17
C GLU A 174 -3.27 6.09 -20.22
N ASN A 175 -2.48 6.77 -21.04
CA ASN A 175 -2.56 8.23 -21.21
C ASN A 175 -2.37 9.06 -19.95
N GLU A 176 -1.84 8.46 -18.86
CA GLU A 176 -1.70 9.12 -17.57
C GLU A 176 -3.07 9.64 -17.04
N ASP A 177 -4.17 9.00 -17.41
CA ASP A 177 -5.54 9.42 -17.08
C ASP A 177 -6.33 8.31 -16.39
N HIS A 178 -6.72 8.52 -15.13
CA HIS A 178 -7.52 7.55 -14.37
C HIS A 178 -8.91 7.27 -14.98
N ALA A 179 -9.39 8.10 -15.91
CA ALA A 179 -10.60 7.84 -16.68
C ALA A 179 -10.40 6.86 -17.85
N ASP A 180 -9.15 6.52 -18.20
CA ASP A 180 -8.86 5.57 -19.26
C ASP A 180 -9.30 4.15 -18.87
N GLY A 181 -9.95 3.46 -19.81
CA GLY A 181 -10.40 2.09 -19.64
C GLY A 181 -9.27 1.06 -19.66
N LYS A 182 -8.03 1.45 -19.96
CA LYS A 182 -6.87 0.57 -20.07
C LYS A 182 -5.75 1.00 -19.14
N PHE A 183 -4.93 0.04 -18.76
CA PHE A 183 -3.76 0.28 -17.92
C PHE A 183 -2.64 -0.70 -18.24
N LYS A 184 -1.41 -0.31 -17.87
CA LYS A 184 -0.28 -1.23 -17.75
C LYS A 184 -0.14 -1.66 -16.30
N TRP A 185 0.37 -2.85 -16.04
CA TRP A 185 0.61 -3.33 -14.68
C TRP A 185 1.89 -4.17 -14.58
N ASP A 186 2.46 -4.18 -13.38
CA ASP A 186 3.57 -5.03 -12.98
C ASP A 186 3.38 -5.51 -11.52
N LEU A 187 4.21 -6.44 -11.07
CA LEU A 187 4.23 -6.86 -9.67
C LEU A 187 5.29 -6.02 -8.95
N PHE A 188 4.85 -5.14 -8.04
CA PHE A 188 5.74 -4.31 -7.21
C PHE A 188 6.68 -5.20 -6.38
N VAL A 189 6.11 -6.26 -5.81
CA VAL A 189 6.85 -7.26 -5.07
C VAL A 189 6.09 -8.58 -5.07
N MET A 190 6.81 -9.67 -5.23
CA MET A 190 6.38 -11.01 -4.86
C MET A 190 6.94 -11.29 -3.46
N ALA A 191 6.09 -11.27 -2.43
CA ALA A 191 6.52 -11.60 -1.08
C ALA A 191 6.93 -13.09 -1.03
N GLY A 192 7.86 -13.47 -0.16
CA GLY A 192 8.41 -14.82 -0.13
C GLY A 192 9.45 -14.99 0.96
N ASN A 193 10.04 -16.19 1.02
CA ASN A 193 11.07 -16.54 2.00
C ASN A 193 12.33 -17.09 1.29
N PRO A 194 13.34 -16.24 1.01
CA PRO A 194 14.57 -16.66 0.35
C PRO A 194 15.50 -17.50 1.25
N ASP A 195 15.25 -17.50 2.56
CA ASP A 195 16.02 -18.30 3.51
C ASP A 195 15.56 -19.76 3.49
N VAL A 196 14.25 -20.00 3.33
CA VAL A 196 13.64 -21.33 3.17
C VAL A 196 13.74 -21.81 1.72
N HIS A 197 13.37 -20.97 0.75
CA HIS A 197 13.38 -21.27 -0.69
C HIS A 197 14.58 -20.64 -1.36
N LYS A 198 15.46 -21.44 -1.98
CA LYS A 198 16.70 -20.91 -2.58
C LYS A 198 16.50 -20.24 -3.93
N ASP A 199 15.44 -20.60 -4.64
CA ASP A 199 15.07 -20.07 -5.95
C ASP A 199 13.56 -20.17 -6.20
N GLY A 200 13.12 -19.69 -7.36
CA GLY A 200 11.72 -19.75 -7.78
C GLY A 200 10.82 -18.70 -7.13
N LEU A 201 9.52 -18.80 -7.40
CA LEU A 201 8.53 -17.79 -7.00
C LEU A 201 8.27 -17.73 -5.48
N TYR A 202 8.63 -18.78 -4.75
CA TYR A 202 8.44 -18.87 -3.30
C TYR A 202 9.57 -18.19 -2.51
N ALA A 203 10.75 -18.02 -3.12
CA ALA A 203 11.83 -17.18 -2.58
C ALA A 203 11.45 -15.69 -2.55
N GLY A 204 10.48 -15.29 -3.38
CA GLY A 204 10.09 -13.89 -3.58
C GLY A 204 10.82 -13.25 -4.76
N SER A 205 10.48 -12.00 -5.04
CA SER A 205 11.15 -11.21 -6.09
C SER A 205 12.52 -10.71 -5.64
N SER A 206 13.31 -10.15 -6.57
CA SER A 206 14.68 -9.69 -6.32
C SER A 206 14.83 -8.60 -5.25
N ASN A 207 13.74 -7.90 -4.92
CA ASN A 207 13.69 -6.92 -3.83
C ASN A 207 13.34 -7.53 -2.46
N ILE A 208 13.15 -8.85 -2.36
CA ILE A 208 13.04 -9.61 -1.11
C ILE A 208 14.40 -10.24 -0.75
N ASN A 209 14.77 -10.16 0.52
CA ASN A 209 15.99 -10.73 1.10
C ASN A 209 15.76 -11.11 2.58
N SER A 210 16.71 -11.79 3.19
CA SER A 210 16.65 -12.24 4.60
C SER A 210 16.39 -11.09 5.59
N GLY A 211 16.79 -9.86 5.25
CA GLY A 211 16.60 -8.68 6.09
C GLY A 211 15.19 -8.09 6.03
N ASN A 212 14.45 -8.28 4.93
CA ASN A 212 13.17 -7.61 4.72
C ASN A 212 11.99 -8.56 4.38
N MET A 213 12.21 -9.88 4.30
CA MET A 213 11.15 -10.84 3.96
C MET A 213 9.92 -10.74 4.87
N PHE A 214 8.76 -10.95 4.27
CA PHE A 214 7.45 -10.88 4.90
C PHE A 214 6.45 -11.78 4.16
N ASN A 215 5.27 -11.96 4.74
CA ASN A 215 4.15 -12.66 4.12
C ASN A 215 2.85 -11.88 4.33
N SER A 216 1.86 -12.14 3.47
CA SER A 216 0.51 -11.62 3.55
C SER A 216 0.43 -10.10 3.67
N PRO A 217 0.93 -9.34 2.67
CA PRO A 217 0.67 -7.90 2.62
C PRO A 217 -0.85 -7.67 2.63
N ASP A 218 -1.29 -6.70 3.41
CA ASP A 218 -2.70 -6.36 3.59
C ASP A 218 -2.83 -4.83 3.54
N GLY A 219 -2.74 -4.15 4.69
CA GLY A 219 -2.85 -2.70 4.79
C GLY A 219 -1.77 -1.99 3.98
N MET A 220 -2.16 -0.98 3.22
CA MET A 220 -1.23 -0.15 2.45
C MET A 220 -1.67 1.31 2.42
N MET A 221 -0.70 2.22 2.47
CA MET A 221 -0.92 3.65 2.31
C MET A 221 0.34 4.33 1.78
N PHE A 222 0.18 5.33 0.94
CA PHE A 222 1.27 6.24 0.60
C PHE A 222 1.35 7.36 1.61
N ASP A 223 2.57 7.67 2.07
CA ASP A 223 2.78 9.00 2.62
C ASP A 223 2.92 10.03 1.49
N SER A 224 2.91 11.27 1.91
CA SER A 224 3.08 12.42 1.03
C SER A 224 4.40 12.42 0.28
N THR A 225 5.46 11.88 0.89
CA THR A 225 6.80 11.80 0.26
C THR A 225 6.84 10.88 -0.95
N GLY A 226 5.84 9.97 -1.05
CA GLY A 226 5.73 8.93 -2.07
C GLY A 226 6.24 7.57 -1.60
N LEU A 227 6.52 7.36 -0.32
CA LEU A 227 6.83 6.04 0.22
C LEU A 227 5.55 5.23 0.44
N LEU A 228 5.58 3.97 0.02
CA LEU A 228 4.52 3.00 0.25
C LEU A 228 4.73 2.32 1.61
N TRP A 229 3.87 2.60 2.57
CA TRP A 229 3.81 1.87 3.82
C TRP A 229 3.02 0.57 3.62
N ILE A 230 3.64 -0.56 3.96
CA ILE A 230 3.10 -1.92 3.76
C ILE A 230 2.93 -2.57 5.12
N GLN A 231 1.75 -3.11 5.40
CA GLN A 231 1.41 -3.80 6.64
C GLN A 231 1.02 -5.24 6.36
N THR A 232 1.32 -6.14 7.30
CA THR A 232 1.05 -7.58 7.14
C THR A 232 -0.05 -8.07 8.09
N ASP A 233 -0.92 -8.97 7.59
CA ASP A 233 -1.80 -9.84 8.39
C ASP A 233 -1.54 -11.31 8.02
N GLY A 234 -0.31 -11.73 8.32
CA GLY A 234 0.25 -13.01 7.92
C GLY A 234 0.38 -14.04 9.02
N GLU A 235 0.95 -15.19 8.64
CA GLU A 235 1.34 -16.25 9.57
C GLU A 235 2.56 -15.79 10.40
N ASP A 236 2.44 -15.94 11.72
CA ASP A 236 3.36 -15.36 12.72
C ASP A 236 4.02 -16.42 13.63
N SER A 237 3.90 -17.71 13.27
CA SER A 237 4.57 -18.82 13.94
C SER A 237 6.09 -18.72 13.92
N ASN A 238 6.65 -18.08 12.88
CA ASN A 238 8.09 -18.05 12.63
C ASN A 238 8.69 -19.46 12.45
N GLU A 239 7.91 -20.39 11.89
CA GLU A 239 8.27 -21.78 11.66
C GLU A 239 7.97 -22.19 10.20
N GLY A 240 8.58 -23.29 9.74
CA GLY A 240 8.36 -23.83 8.39
C GLY A 240 8.60 -22.80 7.29
N GLU A 241 7.61 -22.63 6.43
CA GLU A 241 7.61 -21.66 5.32
C GLU A 241 7.80 -20.20 5.76
N PHE A 242 7.48 -19.89 7.01
CA PHE A 242 7.53 -18.53 7.58
C PHE A 242 8.72 -18.34 8.52
N ALA A 243 9.65 -19.31 8.58
CA ALA A 243 10.83 -19.24 9.42
C ALA A 243 11.66 -17.97 9.11
N GLY A 244 11.97 -17.21 10.17
CA GLY A 244 12.74 -15.97 10.11
C GLY A 244 11.90 -14.70 9.87
N GLN A 245 10.61 -14.81 9.54
CA GLN A 245 9.76 -13.64 9.28
C GLN A 245 9.22 -12.98 10.56
N GLY A 246 9.15 -13.72 11.67
CA GLY A 246 8.71 -13.20 12.97
C GLY A 246 7.22 -12.85 13.03
N ASN A 247 6.89 -11.87 13.88
CA ASN A 247 5.53 -11.35 13.99
C ASN A 247 5.17 -10.49 12.76
N ASN A 248 3.88 -10.15 12.64
CA ASN A 248 3.42 -9.14 11.70
C ASN A 248 4.15 -7.80 11.87
N GLN A 249 4.26 -7.09 10.77
CA GLN A 249 5.25 -6.03 10.60
C GLN A 249 4.71 -4.92 9.71
N MET A 250 5.36 -3.76 9.79
CA MET A 250 5.22 -2.66 8.85
C MET A 250 6.55 -2.45 8.14
N LEU A 251 6.49 -2.30 6.82
CA LEU A 251 7.61 -2.02 5.95
C LEU A 251 7.38 -0.69 5.21
N ALA A 252 8.47 -0.07 4.77
CA ALA A 252 8.46 1.04 3.84
C ALA A 252 9.04 0.58 2.50
N GLY A 253 8.27 0.76 1.43
CA GLY A 253 8.67 0.48 0.05
C GLY A 253 8.83 1.78 -0.73
N ASP A 254 9.94 1.91 -1.46
CA ASP A 254 10.18 3.03 -2.37
C ASP A 254 9.77 2.62 -3.81
N PRO A 255 8.68 3.19 -4.38
CA PRO A 255 8.26 2.95 -5.76
C PRO A 255 9.34 3.14 -6.83
N ALA A 256 10.23 4.12 -6.61
CA ALA A 256 11.20 4.55 -7.61
C ALA A 256 12.40 3.58 -7.69
N THR A 257 12.72 2.89 -6.60
CA THR A 257 13.86 1.96 -6.56
C THR A 257 13.46 0.50 -6.38
N GLY A 258 12.23 0.24 -5.92
CA GLY A 258 11.75 -1.07 -5.51
C GLY A 258 12.35 -1.55 -4.18
N ARG A 259 13.12 -0.72 -3.47
CA ARG A 259 13.69 -1.05 -2.15
C ARG A 259 12.58 -1.17 -1.13
N ILE A 260 12.64 -2.21 -0.30
CA ILE A 260 11.70 -2.44 0.80
C ILE A 260 12.49 -2.64 2.08
N GLU A 261 12.13 -1.92 3.14
CA GLU A 261 12.77 -2.03 4.45
C GLU A 261 11.74 -2.30 5.55
N ARG A 262 12.06 -3.24 6.45
CA ARG A 262 11.25 -3.46 7.64
C ARG A 262 11.45 -2.27 8.58
N PHE A 263 10.35 -1.59 8.91
CA PHE A 263 10.36 -0.40 9.77
C PHE A 263 9.95 -0.75 11.21
N LEU A 264 8.92 -1.59 11.37
CA LEU A 264 8.37 -1.94 12.68
C LEU A 264 7.94 -3.40 12.69
N THR A 265 8.14 -4.09 13.82
CA THR A 265 7.54 -5.40 14.10
C THR A 265 6.53 -5.23 15.23
N GLY A 266 5.29 -5.65 14.96
CA GLY A 266 4.23 -5.68 15.95
C GLY A 266 4.46 -6.78 17.00
N PRO A 267 3.75 -6.73 18.13
CA PRO A 267 3.75 -7.83 19.07
C PRO A 267 3.08 -9.08 18.52
N LYS A 268 3.24 -10.20 19.23
CA LYS A 268 2.74 -11.50 18.79
C LYS A 268 1.22 -11.44 18.55
N ARG A 269 0.75 -11.98 17.42
CA ARG A 269 -0.65 -12.03 16.98
C ARG A 269 -1.33 -10.68 16.81
N THR A 270 -0.61 -9.71 16.26
CA THR A 270 -1.17 -8.41 15.84
C THR A 270 -1.39 -8.37 14.34
N ALA A 271 -2.37 -7.59 13.90
CA ALA A 271 -2.48 -7.11 12.53
C ALA A 271 -2.40 -5.58 12.56
N LEU A 272 -1.80 -4.97 11.55
CA LEU A 272 -1.66 -3.51 11.46
C LEU A 272 -2.65 -2.96 10.43
N ALA A 273 -3.24 -1.79 10.72
CA ALA A 273 -4.12 -1.06 9.82
C ALA A 273 -3.55 0.34 9.50
N PRO A 274 -3.75 0.87 8.28
CA PRO A 274 -3.34 2.22 7.92
C PRO A 274 -4.36 3.24 8.40
N ASP A 275 -3.93 4.20 9.19
CA ASP A 275 -4.55 5.52 9.39
C ASP A 275 -3.41 6.51 9.64
N GLU A 276 -3.48 7.74 9.12
CA GLU A 276 -2.53 8.89 9.26
C GLU A 276 -1.26 8.65 10.12
N LEU A 277 -0.26 7.88 9.67
CA LEU A 277 0.96 7.55 10.46
C LEU A 277 0.69 7.11 11.94
N ILE A 278 -0.52 6.61 12.16
CA ILE A 278 -1.19 6.24 13.39
C ILE A 278 -1.45 4.74 13.22
N LEU A 279 -0.60 3.94 13.85
CA LEU A 279 -0.64 2.48 13.72
C LEU A 279 -1.83 1.93 14.49
N GLY A 280 -2.94 1.65 13.81
CA GLY A 280 -4.03 0.86 14.38
C GLY A 280 -3.61 -0.61 14.46
N ALA A 281 -2.98 -1.04 15.55
CA ALA A 281 -2.83 -2.47 15.78
C ALA A 281 -4.21 -3.02 16.20
N ARG A 282 -4.75 -3.97 15.43
CA ARG A 282 -5.86 -4.82 15.85
C ARG A 282 -5.26 -6.04 16.53
N TRP A 283 -5.46 -6.12 17.83
CA TRP A 283 -4.93 -7.17 18.67
C TRP A 283 -6.03 -8.22 18.75
N ARG A 284 -5.81 -9.38 18.14
CA ARG A 284 -6.69 -10.52 18.43
C ARG A 284 -6.43 -10.93 19.89
N PRO A 285 -7.46 -11.31 20.65
CA PRO A 285 -7.37 -11.41 22.11
C PRO A 285 -6.63 -12.69 22.53
N LEU A 286 -5.35 -12.85 22.24
CA LEU A 286 -4.59 -14.05 22.61
C LEU A 286 -3.09 -13.74 22.83
N ARG A 287 -2.74 -13.51 24.10
CA ARG A 287 -1.44 -13.82 24.74
C ARG A 287 -0.18 -13.11 24.21
N ALA A 288 -0.20 -11.79 24.11
CA ALA A 288 1.00 -10.95 24.18
C ALA A 288 0.77 -9.86 25.23
N PRO A 289 1.81 -9.34 25.92
CA PRO A 289 1.64 -8.11 26.68
C PRO A 289 1.13 -7.03 25.71
N GLY A 290 -0.09 -6.55 25.95
CA GLY A 290 -0.60 -5.36 25.30
C GLY A 290 0.15 -4.12 25.80
N PRO A 291 -0.33 -2.90 25.51
CA PRO A 291 0.32 -1.67 26.02
C PRO A 291 0.46 -1.65 27.55
N ASP A 292 -0.37 -2.42 28.26
CA ASP A 292 -0.44 -2.46 29.72
C ASP A 292 0.52 -3.49 30.35
N GLY A 293 1.35 -4.18 29.56
CA GLY A 293 2.40 -5.08 30.06
C GLY A 293 1.94 -6.51 30.39
N GLU A 294 2.85 -7.28 31.01
CA GLU A 294 2.61 -8.69 31.33
C GLU A 294 1.49 -8.87 32.37
N GLY A 295 0.63 -9.87 32.16
CA GLY A 295 -0.48 -10.19 33.05
C GLY A 295 -1.75 -9.35 32.84
N ALA A 296 -1.68 -8.29 32.04
CA ALA A 296 -2.85 -7.52 31.61
C ALA A 296 -3.56 -8.17 30.41
N LEU A 297 -4.86 -7.92 30.28
CA LEU A 297 -5.61 -8.32 29.08
C LEU A 297 -5.14 -7.48 27.89
N PRO A 298 -4.76 -8.08 26.75
CA PRO A 298 -4.36 -7.33 25.57
C PRO A 298 -5.55 -6.53 25.01
N ARG A 299 -5.26 -5.33 24.50
CA ARG A 299 -6.25 -4.39 23.98
C ARG A 299 -5.84 -3.88 22.62
N SER A 300 -6.83 -3.75 21.73
CA SER A 300 -6.59 -3.05 20.47
C SER A 300 -6.17 -1.61 20.72
N THR A 301 -5.06 -1.21 20.10
CA THR A 301 -4.36 0.02 20.45
C THR A 301 -3.85 0.69 19.20
N ILE A 302 -4.11 1.99 19.14
CA ILE A 302 -3.53 2.89 18.18
C ILE A 302 -2.19 3.39 18.73
N VAL A 303 -1.11 3.26 17.97
CA VAL A 303 0.25 3.65 18.35
C VAL A 303 0.70 4.84 17.51
N ALA A 304 1.14 5.91 18.18
CA ALA A 304 1.82 7.03 17.52
C ALA A 304 3.33 6.75 17.48
N VAL A 305 3.92 6.79 16.29
CA VAL A 305 5.36 6.66 16.10
C VAL A 305 5.92 8.02 15.71
N LYS A 306 6.99 8.44 16.39
CA LYS A 306 7.70 9.69 16.12
C LYS A 306 9.20 9.49 16.27
N ARG A 307 9.98 10.32 15.60
CA ARG A 307 11.42 10.42 15.84
C ARG A 307 11.71 11.30 17.06
N ASP A 308 12.79 11.00 17.78
CA ASP A 308 13.21 11.78 18.94
C ASP A 308 13.66 13.20 18.58
N ASP A 309 14.13 13.40 17.34
CA ASP A 309 14.51 14.70 16.79
C ASP A 309 13.32 15.50 16.21
N ASN A 310 12.09 14.95 16.29
CA ASN A 310 10.85 15.47 15.70
C ASN A 310 10.92 15.69 14.18
N ALA A 311 11.88 15.08 13.47
CA ALA A 311 11.86 15.07 12.02
C ALA A 311 10.84 14.05 11.48
N LEU A 312 10.67 14.07 10.16
CA LEU A 312 9.80 13.17 9.40
C LEU A 312 10.13 11.70 9.64
N VAL A 313 9.10 10.89 9.88
CA VAL A 313 9.22 9.42 9.91
C VAL A 313 9.30 8.91 8.48
N GLY A 314 10.30 8.07 8.20
CA GLY A 314 10.70 7.68 6.84
C GLY A 314 11.93 8.46 6.39
#